data_AF-A0A7Y1U7D8-F1
#
_entry.id   AF-A0A7Y1U7D8-F1
#
_cell.length_a   1.000
_cell.length_b   1.000
_cell.length_c   1.000
_cell.angle_alpha   90.00
_cell.angle_beta   90.00
_cell.angle_gamma   90.00
#
_symmetry.space_group_name_H-M   'P 1'
#
loop_
_entity.id
_entity.type
_entity.pdbx_description
1 polymer ?
#
loop_
_entity_poly.entity_id
_entity_poly.type
_entity_poly.pdbx_seq_one_letter_code
_entity_poly.pdbx_strand_id
1 'polypeptide(L)'
;MIRRKEDILTEEVHSRDQRVKKKDVEIDMNPMVDLAFLLLTFFMLTTTFATPQAMEIVMPVKPDEEAVEKEQAVKESKTLTIILHDEDEIYWYQGITDPEIEKTDYSPEGIRDLLIKKDQEIEDIVVLIKPSEASTYKNLVDILDEMHITAIQRYAIVDITDDDLALIMDLDNG
;
A
#
# COMPACT_ATOMS: atom_id res chain seq x y z
N MET A 1 82.13 41.84 62.67
CA MET A 1 83.02 40.66 62.55
C MET A 1 82.46 39.79 61.44
N ILE A 2 83.18 39.69 60.32
CA ILE A 2 82.83 38.91 59.12
C ILE A 2 83.30 37.47 59.37
N ARG A 3 82.45 36.46 59.09
CA ARG A 3 82.84 35.28 58.30
C ARG A 3 81.64 34.70 57.55
N ARG A 4 81.99 34.27 56.35
CA ARG A 4 81.20 33.91 55.19
C ARG A 4 80.89 32.41 55.21
N LYS A 5 79.91 32.05 54.39
CA LYS A 5 79.54 30.76 53.79
C LYS A 5 80.57 29.63 53.88
N GLU A 6 80.00 28.43 53.73
CA GLU A 6 80.63 27.17 53.32
C GLU A 6 80.89 26.21 54.49
N ASP A 7 80.47 24.96 54.31
CA ASP A 7 80.78 23.79 55.14
C ASP A 7 79.88 23.50 56.35
N ILE A 8 78.60 23.20 56.12
CA ILE A 8 78.09 21.85 56.50
C ILE A 8 77.21 21.35 55.35
N LEU A 9 77.86 20.50 54.57
CA LEU A 9 77.42 19.59 53.54
C LEU A 9 75.99 19.02 53.68
N THR A 10 75.26 19.12 52.57
CA THR A 10 74.45 18.08 51.92
C THR A 10 73.65 17.14 52.81
N GLU A 11 72.34 17.36 52.85
CA GLU A 11 71.40 16.27 52.61
C GLU A 11 70.52 16.70 51.43
N GLU A 12 70.85 16.17 50.26
CA GLU A 12 70.02 16.32 49.07
C GLU A 12 68.64 15.72 49.36
N VAL A 13 67.65 16.57 49.63
CA VAL A 13 66.26 16.20 49.41
C VAL A 13 66.09 16.15 47.89
N HIS A 14 66.37 14.99 47.32
CA HIS A 14 66.01 14.65 45.95
C HIS A 14 64.48 14.56 45.89
N SER A 15 63.83 15.73 45.89
CA SER A 15 62.45 15.85 45.47
C SER A 15 62.44 15.40 44.01
N ARG A 16 62.09 14.13 43.81
CA ARG A 16 61.67 13.63 42.50
C ARG A 16 60.42 14.43 42.15
N ASP A 17 60.64 15.56 41.49
CA ASP A 17 59.60 16.30 40.80
C ASP A 17 59.12 15.40 39.65
N GLN A 18 58.24 14.48 40.00
CA GLN A 18 57.65 13.53 39.07
C GLN A 18 56.64 14.33 38.25
N ARG A 19 57.14 15.04 37.23
CA ARG A 19 56.32 15.70 36.21
C ARG A 19 55.31 14.68 35.71
N VAL A 20 54.05 14.82 36.14
CA VAL A 20 52.94 14.05 35.61
C VAL A 20 52.83 14.42 34.14
N LYS A 21 53.34 13.57 33.26
CA LYS A 21 53.16 13.72 31.82
C LYS A 21 51.66 13.64 31.57
N LYS A 22 51.06 14.77 31.15
CA LYS A 22 49.70 14.79 30.64
C LYS A 22 49.67 13.81 29.47
N LYS A 23 48.95 12.69 29.63
CA LYS A 23 48.61 11.85 28.49
C LYS A 23 47.64 12.67 27.65
N ASP A 24 48.03 12.98 26.42
CA ASP A 24 47.05 13.42 25.44
C ASP A 24 46.01 12.29 25.31
N VAL A 25 44.76 12.63 25.67
CA VAL A 25 43.64 11.73 25.52
C VAL A 25 43.20 11.87 24.07
N GLU A 26 43.71 11.00 23.21
CA GLU A 26 43.21 10.89 21.85
C GLU A 26 41.79 10.33 21.92
N ILE A 27 40.82 11.12 21.46
CA ILE A 27 39.42 10.72 21.42
C ILE A 27 39.24 9.86 20.17
N ASP A 28 38.99 8.57 20.36
CA ASP A 28 38.64 7.66 19.27
C ASP A 28 37.23 8.01 18.75
N MET A 29 37.14 8.34 17.47
CA MET A 29 35.89 8.71 16.80
C MET A 29 35.15 7.49 16.23
N ASN A 30 35.76 6.29 16.24
CA ASN A 30 35.13 5.06 15.73
C ASN A 30 33.74 4.78 16.34
N PRO A 31 33.51 4.96 17.66
CA PRO A 31 32.18 4.80 18.24
C PRO A 31 31.16 5.82 17.70
N MET A 32 31.61 7.01 17.29
CA MET A 32 30.74 8.07 16.75
C MET A 32 30.33 7.77 15.30
N VAL A 33 31.23 7.16 14.52
CA VAL A 33 30.97 6.75 13.14
C VAL A 33 29.98 5.59 13.09
N ASP A 34 30.10 4.62 14.01
CA ASP A 34 29.20 3.47 14.09
C ASP A 34 27.75 3.88 14.42
N LEU A 35 27.57 4.84 15.34
CA LEU A 35 26.24 5.39 15.66
C LEU A 35 25.58 6.05 14.44
N ALA A 36 26.37 6.77 13.63
CA ALA A 36 25.87 7.40 12.40
C ALA A 36 25.52 6.37 11.32
N PHE A 37 26.31 5.29 11.21
CA PHE A 37 26.03 4.20 10.27
C PHE A 37 24.81 3.38 10.67
N LEU A 38 24.59 3.15 11.98
CA LEU A 38 23.37 2.53 12.51
C LEU A 38 22.14 3.37 12.17
N LEU A 39 22.23 4.70 12.29
CA LEU A 39 21.14 5.60 11.92
C LEU A 39 20.87 5.63 10.41
N LEU A 40 21.90 5.65 9.57
CA LEU A 40 21.73 5.67 8.11
C LEU A 40 21.14 4.36 7.59
N THR A 41 21.61 3.22 8.09
CA THR A 41 21.05 1.90 7.74
C THR A 41 19.65 1.72 8.30
N PHE A 42 19.38 2.16 9.53
CA PHE A 42 18.03 2.18 10.10
C PHE A 42 17.08 3.08 9.30
N PHE A 43 17.48 4.31 8.95
CA PHE A 43 16.67 5.22 8.13
C PHE A 43 16.46 4.70 6.71
N MET A 44 17.49 4.16 6.05
CA MET A 44 17.34 3.59 4.71
C MET A 44 16.48 2.32 4.71
N LEU A 45 16.62 1.44 5.70
CA LEU A 45 15.78 0.24 5.80
C LEU A 45 14.31 0.61 6.12
N THR A 46 14.08 1.53 7.07
CA THR A 46 12.73 1.97 7.43
C THR A 46 12.05 2.77 6.31
N THR A 47 12.80 3.48 5.45
CA THR A 47 12.24 4.15 4.27
C THR A 47 11.82 3.18 3.17
N THR A 48 12.49 2.03 3.00
CA THR A 48 12.06 1.02 2.00
C THR A 48 10.73 0.34 2.34
N PHE A 49 10.32 0.34 3.60
CA PHE A 49 9.02 -0.21 4.03
C PHE A 49 7.86 0.79 3.91
N ALA A 50 8.15 2.06 3.60
CA ALA A 50 7.15 3.11 3.48
C ALA A 50 6.73 3.38 2.02
N THR A 51 6.67 2.35 1.18
CA THR A 51 5.95 2.49 -0.09
C THR A 51 4.47 2.64 0.23
N PRO A 52 3.82 3.75 -0.14
CA PRO A 52 2.37 3.81 -0.05
C PRO A 52 1.83 2.75 -1.00
N GLN A 53 1.18 1.72 -0.47
CA GLN A 53 0.18 0.96 -1.23
C GLN A 53 -1.01 1.90 -1.42
N ALA A 54 -0.80 2.99 -2.18
CA ALA A 54 -1.88 3.87 -2.58
C ALA A 54 -2.69 3.09 -3.62
N MET A 55 -3.93 2.83 -3.27
CA MET A 55 -4.93 2.27 -4.16
C MET A 55 -5.17 3.30 -5.28
N GLU A 56 -4.63 3.05 -6.48
CA GLU A 56 -4.89 3.89 -7.66
C GLU A 56 -6.30 3.60 -8.17
N ILE A 57 -7.27 4.40 -7.72
CA ILE A 57 -8.60 4.42 -8.34
C ILE A 57 -8.41 5.04 -9.74
N VAL A 58 -8.23 4.20 -10.75
CA VAL A 58 -8.24 4.64 -12.15
C VAL A 58 -9.70 4.85 -12.56
N MET A 59 -10.22 6.05 -12.28
CA MET A 59 -11.52 6.45 -12.80
C MET A 59 -11.42 6.59 -14.33
N PRO A 60 -12.17 5.82 -15.12
CA PRO A 60 -12.17 5.99 -16.57
C PRO A 60 -12.69 7.39 -16.93
N VAL A 61 -11.89 8.12 -17.69
CA VAL A 61 -12.22 9.47 -18.16
C VAL A 61 -13.36 9.36 -19.17
N LYS A 62 -14.39 10.21 -19.03
CA LYS A 62 -15.46 10.33 -20.04
C LYS A 62 -14.80 10.63 -21.40
N PRO A 63 -15.02 9.81 -22.45
CA PRO A 63 -14.37 10.02 -23.74
C PRO A 63 -14.97 11.22 -24.49
N ASP A 64 -14.14 11.92 -25.26
CA ASP A 64 -14.56 12.93 -26.23
C ASP A 64 -15.31 12.29 -27.42
N GLU A 65 -16.27 13.02 -27.98
CA GLU A 65 -17.40 12.55 -28.81
C GLU A 65 -17.05 11.89 -30.17
N GLU A 66 -15.78 11.80 -30.59
CA GLU A 66 -15.40 11.32 -31.94
C GLU A 66 -14.63 9.97 -31.96
N ALA A 67 -14.16 9.45 -30.82
CA ALA A 67 -13.50 8.11 -30.71
C ALA A 67 -14.45 7.00 -30.20
N VAL A 68 -15.74 7.31 -30.18
CA VAL A 68 -16.76 6.72 -29.31
C VAL A 68 -17.05 5.25 -29.65
N GLU A 69 -17.29 4.86 -30.90
CA GLU A 69 -17.81 3.52 -31.20
C GLU A 69 -16.80 2.37 -31.03
N LYS A 70 -15.52 2.57 -31.42
CA LYS A 70 -14.50 1.50 -31.31
C LYS A 70 -13.90 1.43 -29.91
N GLU A 71 -13.73 2.57 -29.25
CA GLU A 71 -13.31 2.54 -27.85
C GLU A 71 -14.43 2.06 -26.93
N GLN A 72 -15.70 2.40 -27.20
CA GLN A 72 -16.83 1.86 -26.42
C GLN A 72 -16.91 0.35 -26.57
N ALA A 73 -16.88 -0.23 -27.78
CA ALA A 73 -16.93 -1.68 -27.93
C ALA A 73 -15.77 -2.41 -27.20
N VAL A 74 -14.56 -1.84 -27.21
CA VAL A 74 -13.39 -2.38 -26.49
C VAL A 74 -13.50 -2.16 -24.98
N LYS A 75 -14.02 -1.01 -24.53
CA LYS A 75 -14.26 -0.70 -23.11
C LYS A 75 -15.37 -1.58 -22.54
N GLU A 76 -16.46 -1.77 -23.28
CA GLU A 76 -17.58 -2.65 -22.93
C GLU A 76 -17.14 -4.09 -22.75
N SER A 77 -16.33 -4.60 -23.70
CA SER A 77 -15.83 -5.97 -23.62
C SER A 77 -14.89 -6.20 -22.42
N LYS A 78 -14.20 -5.13 -21.98
CA LYS A 78 -13.25 -5.16 -20.85
C LYS A 78 -13.87 -4.80 -19.50
N THR A 79 -15.14 -4.43 -19.48
CA THR A 79 -15.81 -3.99 -18.25
C THR A 79 -16.61 -5.14 -17.67
N LEU A 80 -16.34 -5.46 -16.40
CA LEU A 80 -17.12 -6.39 -15.60
C LEU A 80 -17.93 -5.58 -14.60
N THR A 81 -19.26 -5.70 -14.63
CA THR A 81 -20.12 -5.04 -13.65
C THR A 81 -20.54 -6.04 -12.58
N ILE A 82 -20.39 -5.64 -11.33
CA ILE A 82 -20.77 -6.41 -10.15
C ILE A 82 -21.78 -5.57 -9.37
N ILE A 83 -22.95 -6.13 -9.13
CA ILE A 83 -24.00 -5.53 -8.33
C ILE A 83 -24.13 -6.30 -7.03
N LEU A 84 -24.09 -5.57 -5.91
CA LEU A 84 -24.25 -6.14 -4.58
C LEU A 84 -25.71 -6.01 -4.19
N HIS A 85 -26.37 -7.13 -3.87
CA HIS A 85 -27.75 -7.14 -3.40
C HIS A 85 -27.84 -7.53 -1.93
N ASP A 86 -29.06 -7.70 -1.42
CA ASP A 86 -29.28 -8.28 -0.10
C ASP A 86 -29.01 -9.80 -0.10
N GLU A 87 -29.15 -10.41 1.09
CA GLU A 87 -28.93 -11.84 1.34
C GLU A 87 -27.54 -12.40 0.98
N ASP A 88 -26.51 -11.55 0.95
CA ASP A 88 -25.16 -11.94 0.51
C ASP A 88 -25.15 -12.50 -0.93
N GLU A 89 -26.08 -12.05 -1.79
CA GLU A 89 -26.07 -12.34 -3.22
C GLU A 89 -25.28 -11.27 -4.00
N ILE A 90 -24.52 -11.74 -4.99
CA ILE A 90 -23.80 -10.90 -5.95
C ILE A 90 -24.30 -11.22 -7.35
N TYR A 91 -24.71 -10.19 -8.06
CA TYR A 91 -25.08 -10.28 -9.47
C TYR A 91 -23.93 -9.74 -10.30
N TRP A 92 -23.59 -10.41 -11.40
CA TRP A 92 -22.58 -9.87 -12.31
C TRP A 92 -22.99 -10.07 -13.76
N TYR A 93 -22.46 -9.20 -14.61
CA TYR A 93 -22.59 -9.31 -16.06
C TYR A 93 -21.40 -8.65 -16.76
N GLN A 94 -21.21 -9.00 -18.03
CA GLN A 94 -20.16 -8.45 -18.88
C GLN A 94 -20.77 -7.81 -20.14
N GLY A 95 -20.35 -6.59 -20.47
CA GLY A 95 -20.81 -5.86 -21.66
C GLY A 95 -22.15 -5.11 -21.49
N ILE A 96 -22.51 -4.31 -22.50
CA ILE A 96 -23.74 -3.48 -22.53
C ILE A 96 -24.82 -4.08 -23.45
N THR A 97 -24.42 -4.89 -24.44
CA THR A 97 -25.36 -5.47 -25.43
C THR A 97 -25.79 -6.86 -24.99
N ASP A 98 -26.96 -6.96 -24.35
CA ASP A 98 -27.62 -8.19 -23.88
C ASP A 98 -26.87 -8.94 -22.75
N PRO A 99 -26.77 -8.34 -21.55
CA PRO A 99 -26.08 -8.96 -20.42
C PRO A 99 -26.86 -10.16 -19.87
N GLU A 100 -26.29 -11.36 -19.98
CA GLU A 100 -26.72 -12.50 -19.16
C GLU A 100 -26.24 -12.24 -17.74
N ILE A 101 -27.20 -12.11 -16.81
CA ILE A 101 -26.89 -11.88 -15.41
C ILE A 101 -26.80 -13.23 -14.72
N GLU A 102 -25.68 -13.44 -14.07
CA GLU A 102 -25.43 -14.63 -13.26
C GLU A 102 -25.33 -14.24 -11.79
N LYS A 103 -25.84 -15.14 -10.93
CA LYS A 103 -25.74 -15.02 -9.47
C LYS A 103 -24.47 -15.72 -8.98
N THR A 104 -23.79 -15.11 -8.02
CA THR A 104 -22.64 -15.68 -7.31
C THR A 104 -22.69 -15.30 -5.83
N ASP A 105 -21.88 -15.99 -5.04
CA ASP A 105 -21.74 -15.74 -3.61
C ASP A 105 -20.38 -15.10 -3.29
N TYR A 106 -20.25 -14.50 -2.10
CA TYR A 106 -19.00 -14.02 -1.52
C TYR A 106 -18.02 -15.14 -1.13
N SER A 107 -18.29 -16.38 -1.53
CA SER A 107 -17.42 -17.52 -1.23
C SER A 107 -16.14 -17.47 -2.08
N PRO A 108 -15.02 -18.04 -1.61
CA PRO A 108 -13.79 -18.14 -2.39
C PRO A 108 -13.94 -18.93 -3.71
N GLU A 109 -14.93 -19.83 -3.76
CA GLU A 109 -15.24 -20.64 -4.95
C GLU A 109 -16.21 -19.93 -5.90
N GLY A 110 -16.88 -18.87 -5.43
CA GLY A 110 -17.79 -18.03 -6.19
C GLY A 110 -17.05 -16.86 -6.82
N ILE A 111 -17.11 -15.70 -6.15
CA ILE A 111 -16.64 -14.44 -6.73
C ILE A 111 -15.12 -14.43 -7.00
N ARG A 112 -14.30 -15.03 -6.12
CA ARG A 112 -12.84 -14.99 -6.28
C ARG A 112 -12.38 -15.79 -7.50
N ASP A 113 -12.86 -17.02 -7.65
CA ASP A 113 -12.54 -17.84 -8.81
C ASP A 113 -13.04 -17.20 -10.11
N LEU A 114 -14.20 -16.52 -10.07
CA LEU A 114 -14.71 -15.77 -11.21
C LEU A 114 -13.78 -14.63 -11.61
N LEU A 115 -13.36 -13.81 -10.64
CA LEU A 115 -12.48 -12.67 -10.87
C LEU A 115 -11.13 -13.11 -11.43
N ILE A 116 -10.55 -14.20 -10.91
CA ILE A 116 -9.29 -14.76 -11.43
C ILE A 116 -9.45 -15.24 -12.87
N LYS A 117 -10.55 -15.93 -13.19
CA LYS A 117 -10.83 -16.39 -14.56
C LYS A 117 -10.99 -15.22 -15.51
N LYS A 118 -11.73 -14.18 -15.11
CA LYS A 118 -12.00 -13.01 -15.94
C LYS A 118 -10.77 -12.12 -16.13
N ASP A 119 -9.92 -11.99 -15.12
CA ASP A 119 -8.63 -11.29 -15.23
C ASP A 119 -7.67 -11.99 -16.20
N GLN A 120 -7.67 -13.32 -16.24
CA GLN A 120 -6.88 -14.08 -17.22
C GLN A 120 -7.44 -14.02 -18.65
N GLU A 121 -8.76 -13.90 -18.79
CA GLU A 121 -9.44 -13.82 -20.08
C GLU A 121 -9.34 -12.42 -20.70
N ILE A 122 -9.36 -11.38 -19.87
CA ILE A 122 -9.49 -9.98 -20.27
C ILE A 122 -8.26 -9.20 -19.81
N GLU A 123 -7.38 -8.88 -20.76
CA GLU A 123 -6.26 -7.97 -20.48
C GLU A 123 -6.78 -6.55 -20.16
N ASP A 124 -6.35 -6.00 -19.02
CA ASP A 124 -6.80 -4.73 -18.47
C ASP A 124 -8.31 -4.68 -18.14
N ILE A 125 -8.80 -5.69 -17.43
CA ILE A 125 -10.18 -5.70 -16.91
C ILE A 125 -10.45 -4.49 -16.01
N VAL A 126 -11.64 -3.89 -16.16
CA VAL A 126 -12.14 -2.83 -15.27
C VAL A 126 -13.38 -3.35 -14.56
N VAL A 127 -13.36 -3.34 -13.23
CA VAL A 127 -14.48 -3.83 -12.42
C VAL A 127 -15.32 -2.67 -11.90
N LEU A 128 -16.61 -2.64 -12.23
CA LEU A 128 -17.57 -1.67 -11.71
C LEU A 128 -18.32 -2.32 -10.54
N ILE A 129 -18.17 -1.74 -9.35
CA ILE A 129 -18.85 -2.19 -8.13
C ILE A 129 -20.05 -1.27 -7.90
N LYS A 130 -21.26 -1.83 -8.02
CA LYS A 130 -22.52 -1.12 -7.82
C LYS A 130 -23.22 -1.65 -6.57
N PRO A 131 -23.04 -1.02 -5.40
CA PRO A 131 -23.81 -1.39 -4.22
C PRO A 131 -25.28 -0.98 -4.42
N SER A 132 -26.22 -1.92 -4.25
CA SER A 132 -27.65 -1.58 -4.20
C SER A 132 -28.02 -0.99 -2.83
N GLU A 133 -29.16 -0.32 -2.74
CA GLU A 133 -29.68 0.19 -1.46
C GLU A 133 -29.94 -0.92 -0.42
N ALA A 134 -30.12 -2.17 -0.88
CA ALA A 134 -30.35 -3.32 -0.02
C ALA A 134 -29.03 -3.96 0.49
N SER A 135 -27.90 -3.65 -0.15
CA SER A 135 -26.60 -4.19 0.24
C SER A 135 -26.06 -3.54 1.54
N THR A 136 -25.31 -4.30 2.32
CA THR A 136 -24.69 -3.77 3.54
C THR A 136 -23.28 -3.24 3.25
N TYR A 137 -22.79 -2.33 4.11
CA TYR A 137 -21.40 -1.86 4.02
C TYR A 137 -20.39 -3.01 4.16
N LYS A 138 -20.75 -4.07 4.88
CA LYS A 138 -19.92 -5.27 4.99
C LYS A 138 -19.69 -5.90 3.61
N ASN A 139 -20.75 -6.03 2.79
CA ASN A 139 -20.65 -6.58 1.45
C ASN A 139 -19.69 -5.78 0.55
N LEU A 140 -19.74 -4.45 0.64
CA LEU A 140 -18.82 -3.60 -0.10
C LEU A 140 -17.37 -3.83 0.33
N VAL A 141 -17.09 -3.87 1.64
CA VAL A 141 -15.74 -4.13 2.16
C VAL A 141 -15.24 -5.51 1.76
N ASP A 142 -16.10 -6.53 1.85
CA ASP A 142 -15.75 -7.90 1.47
C ASP A 142 -15.33 -7.96 -0.01
N ILE A 143 -16.01 -7.24 -0.92
CA ILE A 143 -15.64 -7.18 -2.34
C ILE A 143 -14.35 -6.40 -2.56
N LEU A 144 -14.14 -5.31 -1.84
CA LEU A 144 -12.88 -4.55 -1.93
C LEU A 144 -11.68 -5.39 -1.46
N ASP A 145 -11.87 -6.22 -0.43
CA ASP A 145 -10.88 -7.19 0.00
C ASP A 145 -10.64 -8.25 -1.09
N GLU A 146 -11.68 -8.74 -1.76
CA GLU A 146 -11.53 -9.66 -2.90
C GLU A 146 -10.81 -9.03 -4.10
N MET A 147 -11.04 -7.75 -4.40
CA MET A 147 -10.28 -7.02 -5.43
C MET A 147 -8.79 -7.00 -5.08
N HIS A 148 -8.47 -6.76 -3.80
CA HIS A 148 -7.09 -6.73 -3.35
C HIS A 148 -6.43 -8.11 -3.40
N ILE A 149 -7.14 -9.17 -3.00
CA ILE A 149 -6.65 -10.55 -2.99
C ILE A 149 -6.39 -11.06 -4.42
N THR A 150 -7.26 -10.70 -5.36
CA THR A 150 -7.13 -11.07 -6.79
C THR A 150 -6.16 -10.19 -7.56
N ALA A 151 -5.58 -9.17 -6.90
CA ALA A 151 -4.65 -8.19 -7.49
C ALA A 151 -5.24 -7.36 -8.64
N ILE A 152 -6.57 -7.22 -8.70
CA ILE A 152 -7.26 -6.36 -9.65
C ILE A 152 -7.17 -4.92 -9.17
N GLN A 153 -6.41 -4.10 -9.90
CA GLN A 153 -6.12 -2.72 -9.52
C GLN A 153 -7.12 -1.71 -10.09
N ARG A 154 -7.83 -2.07 -11.16
CA ARG A 154 -8.74 -1.17 -11.88
C ARG A 154 -10.18 -1.46 -11.49
N TYR A 155 -10.69 -0.71 -10.52
CA TYR A 155 -12.10 -0.76 -10.17
C TYR A 155 -12.67 0.60 -9.83
N ALA A 156 -13.99 0.75 -9.96
CA ALA A 156 -14.71 1.95 -9.60
C ALA A 156 -16.01 1.60 -8.87
N ILE A 157 -16.31 2.36 -7.81
CA ILE A 157 -17.59 2.30 -7.13
C ILE A 157 -18.53 3.27 -7.83
N VAL A 158 -19.67 2.79 -8.30
CA VAL A 158 -20.65 3.58 -9.06
C VAL A 158 -22.02 3.32 -8.46
N ASP A 159 -22.86 4.34 -8.44
CA ASP A 159 -24.25 4.18 -8.01
C ASP A 159 -25.01 3.28 -8.99
N ILE A 160 -25.91 2.46 -8.46
CA ILE A 160 -26.79 1.62 -9.27
C ILE A 160 -27.73 2.49 -10.12
N THR A 161 -27.98 2.09 -11.37
CA THR A 161 -28.92 2.80 -12.25
C THR A 161 -30.27 2.09 -12.28
N ASP A 162 -31.32 2.82 -12.68
CA ASP A 162 -32.69 2.27 -12.76
C ASP A 162 -32.78 1.05 -13.71
N ASP A 163 -31.96 1.03 -14.76
CA ASP A 163 -31.88 -0.09 -15.72
C ASP A 163 -31.26 -1.35 -15.06
N ASP A 164 -30.26 -1.18 -14.19
CA ASP A 164 -29.66 -2.29 -13.42
C ASP A 164 -30.65 -2.86 -12.41
N LEU A 165 -31.48 -2.01 -11.80
CA LEU A 165 -32.52 -2.44 -10.86
C LEU A 165 -33.61 -3.25 -11.56
N ALA A 166 -34.04 -2.83 -12.75
CA ALA A 166 -35.03 -3.56 -13.54
C ALA A 166 -34.55 -4.97 -13.88
N LEU A 167 -33.27 -5.10 -14.23
CA LEU A 167 -32.63 -6.38 -14.55
C LEU A 167 -32.59 -7.37 -13.35
N ILE A 168 -32.35 -6.88 -12.14
CA ILE A 168 -32.39 -7.71 -10.92
C ILE A 168 -33.82 -8.13 -10.60
N MET A 169 -34.78 -7.20 -10.71
CA MET A 169 -36.19 -7.48 -10.45
C MET A 169 -36.78 -8.52 -11.41
N ASP A 170 -36.32 -8.56 -12.66
CA ASP A 170 -36.76 -9.57 -13.63
C ASP A 170 -36.25 -10.98 -13.28
N LEU A 171 -35.08 -11.11 -12.64
CA LEU A 171 -34.54 -12.40 -12.17
C LEU A 171 -35.22 -12.89 -10.89
N ASP A 172 -35.60 -11.99 -10.00
CA ASP A 172 -36.21 -12.34 -8.71
C ASP A 172 -37.70 -12.70 -8.84
N ASN A 173 -38.35 -12.28 -9.92
CA ASN A 173 -39.75 -12.60 -10.23
C ASN A 173 -39.94 -13.83 -11.14
N GLY A 174 -38.86 -14.54 -11.51
CA GLY A 174 -38.88 -15.75 -12.35
C GLY A 174 -38.80 -17.05 -11.55
#